data_AF-A0A2V9F8V3-F1
#
_entry.id   AF-A0A2V9F8V3-F1
#
_cell.length_a   1.000
_cell.length_b   1.000
_cell.length_c   1.000
_cell.angle_alpha   90.00
_cell.angle_beta   90.00
_cell.angle_gamma   90.00
#
_symmetry.space_group_name_H-M   'P 1'
#
loop_
_entity.id
_entity.type
_entity.pdbx_description
1 polymer ?
#
loop_
_entity_poly.entity_id
_entity_poly.type
_entity_poly.pdbx_seq_one_letter_code
_entity_poly.pdbx_strand_id
1 'polypeptide(L)'
;WTIYAPDAGHRGRGFFLVSRAQSNLSQLSDATGAESYYLGTGAPVTLKPYFDELSTHLSNQYLLTFKASGGAKGRFERVRVRTELAHAEFLAASEAFLPAVE
;
A
#
# COMPACT_ATOMS: atom_id res chain seq x y z
N TRP A 1 -0.55 -1.26 -3.74
CA TRP A 1 0.31 -0.35 -4.51
C TRP A 1 -0.55 0.70 -5.12
N THR A 2 -0.14 1.96 -5.04
CA THR A 2 -0.86 3.07 -5.66
C THR A 2 0.09 3.95 -6.45
N ILE A 3 -0.36 4.48 -7.57
CA ILE A 3 0.40 5.45 -8.37
C ILE A 3 -0.50 6.66 -8.59
N TYR A 4 -0.03 7.83 -8.17
CA TYR A 4 -0.70 9.08 -8.50
C TYR A 4 -0.15 9.66 -9.80
N ALA A 5 -1.03 9.82 -10.79
CA ALA A 5 -0.75 10.54 -12.02
C ALA A 5 -1.83 11.63 -12.19
N PRO A 6 -1.50 12.92 -12.01
CA PRO A 6 -2.46 13.99 -12.23
C PRO A 6 -2.80 14.11 -13.72
N ASP A 7 -4.04 14.47 -14.01
CA ASP A 7 -4.47 14.87 -15.34
C ASP A 7 -3.84 16.22 -15.76
N ALA A 8 -3.69 16.44 -17.07
CA ALA A 8 -3.16 17.68 -17.63
C ALA A 8 -4.13 18.87 -17.50
N GLY A 9 -5.39 18.64 -17.11
CA GLY A 9 -6.41 19.67 -16.94
C GLY A 9 -6.25 20.54 -15.68
N HIS A 10 -7.02 21.62 -15.62
CA HIS A 10 -7.00 22.60 -14.51
C HIS A 10 -7.21 21.98 -13.12
N ARG A 11 -7.98 20.89 -13.03
CA ARG A 11 -8.24 20.18 -11.76
C ARG A 11 -6.99 19.46 -11.21
N GLY A 12 -6.09 19.03 -12.08
CA GLY A 12 -4.82 18.39 -11.70
C GLY A 12 -3.75 19.36 -11.19
N ARG A 13 -3.99 20.68 -11.28
CA ARG A 13 -3.04 21.73 -10.88
C ARG A 13 -3.30 22.30 -9.48
N GLY A 14 -4.44 21.94 -8.87
CA GLY A 14 -4.81 22.43 -7.54
C GLY A 14 -4.00 21.73 -6.44
N PHE A 15 -3.04 22.43 -5.84
CA PHE A 15 -2.13 21.89 -4.81
C PHE A 15 -2.86 21.11 -3.71
N PHE A 16 -3.96 21.66 -3.17
CA PHE A 16 -4.73 21.01 -2.11
C PHE A 16 -5.37 19.68 -2.56
N LEU A 17 -5.90 19.63 -3.79
CA LEU A 17 -6.50 18.42 -4.34
C LEU A 17 -5.45 17.34 -4.60
N VAL A 18 -4.30 17.75 -5.13
CA VAL A 18 -3.15 16.86 -5.38
C VAL A 18 -2.65 16.25 -4.07
N SER A 19 -2.39 17.08 -3.06
CA SER A 19 -1.93 16.61 -1.75
C SER A 19 -2.95 15.66 -1.11
N ARG A 20 -4.25 15.99 -1.16
CA ARG A 20 -5.29 15.10 -0.63
C ARG A 20 -5.34 13.75 -1.37
N ALA A 21 -5.21 13.76 -2.69
CA ALA A 21 -5.19 12.53 -3.47
C ALA A 21 -3.97 11.66 -3.10
N GLN A 22 -2.79 12.25 -3.00
CA GLN A 22 -1.57 11.55 -2.60
C GLN A 22 -1.65 10.98 -1.19
N SER A 23 -2.16 11.74 -0.22
CA SER A 23 -2.36 11.28 1.16
C SER A 23 -3.34 10.11 1.25
N ASN A 24 -4.47 10.17 0.52
CA ASN A 24 -5.44 9.08 0.52
C ASN A 24 -4.85 7.79 -0.10
N LEU A 25 -4.08 7.92 -1.18
CA LEU A 25 -3.40 6.79 -1.81
C LEU A 25 -2.30 6.21 -0.92
N SER A 26 -1.57 7.07 -0.19
CA SER A 26 -0.61 6.64 0.84
C SER A 26 -1.31 5.81 1.92
N GLN A 27 -2.39 6.32 2.49
CA GLN A 27 -3.14 5.62 3.55
C GLN A 27 -3.67 4.26 3.08
N LEU A 28 -4.16 4.17 1.84
CA LEU A 28 -4.63 2.92 1.25
C LEU A 28 -3.48 1.92 1.05
N SER A 29 -2.34 2.38 0.57
CA SER A 29 -1.15 1.55 0.38
C SER A 29 -0.62 1.04 1.72
N ASP A 30 -0.52 1.90 2.74
CA ASP A 30 -0.09 1.51 4.09
C ASP A 30 -1.04 0.45 4.69
N ALA A 31 -2.35 0.62 4.53
CA ALA A 31 -3.34 -0.33 5.05
C ALA A 31 -3.24 -1.72 4.40
N THR A 32 -2.79 -1.78 3.14
CA THR A 32 -2.68 -3.02 2.36
C THR A 32 -1.27 -3.61 2.34
N GLY A 33 -0.30 -2.98 3.01
CA GLY A 33 1.09 -3.43 3.01
C GLY A 33 1.80 -3.20 1.69
N ALA A 34 1.55 -2.05 1.06
CA ALA A 34 2.16 -1.65 -0.20
C ALA A 34 2.64 -0.19 -0.12
N GLU A 35 3.24 0.30 -1.20
CA GLU A 35 3.75 1.67 -1.29
C GLU A 35 2.95 2.55 -2.27
N SER A 36 3.02 3.85 -2.04
CA SER A 36 2.41 4.88 -2.88
C SER A 36 3.46 5.69 -3.63
N TYR A 37 3.38 5.70 -4.96
CA TYR A 37 4.30 6.38 -5.86
C TYR A 37 3.71 7.66 -6.45
N TYR A 38 4.49 8.74 -6.47
CA TYR A 38 4.13 10.02 -7.09
C TYR A 38 5.37 10.88 -7.37
N LEU A 39 5.27 11.83 -8.30
CA LEU A 39 6.34 12.78 -8.64
C LEU A 39 5.95 14.21 -8.26
N GLY A 40 6.19 14.58 -6.99
CA GLY A 40 5.85 15.91 -6.48
C GLY A 40 4.38 16.24 -6.76
N THR A 41 4.08 17.41 -7.29
CA THR A 41 2.70 17.81 -7.68
C THR A 41 2.40 17.65 -9.16
N GLY A 42 3.36 17.16 -9.96
CA GLY A 42 3.27 17.08 -11.41
C GLY A 42 3.00 15.66 -11.92
N ALA A 43 2.75 15.56 -13.23
CA ALA A 43 2.67 14.27 -13.90
C ALA A 43 4.07 13.67 -14.07
N PRO A 44 4.26 12.37 -13.77
CA PRO A 44 5.53 11.72 -14.03
C PRO A 44 5.79 11.68 -15.54
N VAL A 45 7.00 12.05 -15.96
CA VAL A 45 7.44 11.97 -17.37
C VAL A 45 7.46 10.50 -17.83
N THR A 46 7.73 9.58 -16.91
CA THR A 46 7.71 8.15 -17.13
C THR A 46 7.29 7.43 -15.86
N LEU A 47 6.53 6.34 -16.01
CA LEU A 47 6.17 5.43 -14.93
C LEU A 47 7.10 4.21 -14.83
N LYS A 48 8.04 4.07 -15.78
CA LYS A 48 8.97 2.94 -15.83
C LYS A 48 9.68 2.65 -14.50
N PRO A 49 10.30 3.62 -13.80
CA PRO A 49 11.01 3.30 -12.56
C PRO A 49 10.08 2.70 -11.49
N TYR A 50 8.84 3.20 -11.37
CA TYR A 50 7.86 2.64 -10.43
C TYR A 50 7.42 1.23 -10.83
N PHE A 51 7.31 0.93 -12.13
CA PHE A 51 6.99 -0.42 -12.59
C PHE A 51 8.14 -1.41 -12.41
N ASP A 52 9.38 -0.99 -12.60
CA ASP A 52 10.56 -1.84 -12.36
C ASP A 52 10.63 -2.23 -10.86
N GLU A 53 10.36 -1.28 -9.97
CA GLU A 53 10.32 -1.51 -8.53
C GLU A 53 9.13 -2.39 -8.11
N LEU A 54 7.93 -2.09 -8.62
CA LEU A 54 6.74 -2.90 -8.38
C LEU A 54 6.92 -4.35 -8.87
N SER A 55 7.59 -4.55 -10.00
CA SER A 55 7.95 -5.89 -10.48
C SER A 55 8.84 -6.63 -9.49
N THR A 56 9.81 -5.94 -8.89
CA THR A 56 10.68 -6.51 -7.87
C THR A 56 9.89 -6.89 -6.62
N HIS A 57 9.00 -6.02 -6.15
CA HIS A 57 8.18 -6.28 -4.97
C HIS A 57 7.17 -7.40 -5.16
N LEU A 58 6.47 -7.45 -6.31
CA LEU A 58 5.54 -8.53 -6.62
C LEU A 58 6.24 -9.88 -6.80
N SER A 59 7.48 -9.88 -7.29
CA SER A 59 8.31 -11.10 -7.36
C SER A 59 8.76 -11.60 -5.98
N ASN A 60 8.70 -10.75 -4.96
CA ASN A 60 9.07 -11.04 -3.57
C ASN A 60 7.87 -10.91 -2.63
N GLN A 61 6.66 -11.21 -3.12
CA GLN A 61 5.44 -11.16 -2.33
C GLN A 61 5.14 -12.50 -1.67
N TYR A 62 4.77 -12.46 -0.39
CA TYR A 62 4.46 -13.64 0.40
C TYR A 62 3.07 -13.50 1.02
N LEU A 63 2.31 -14.60 1.04
CA LEU A 63 1.01 -14.66 1.70
C LEU A 63 1.19 -15.17 3.13
N LEU A 64 0.89 -14.31 4.11
CA LEU A 64 0.85 -14.68 5.52
C LEU A 64 -0.60 -14.91 5.96
N THR A 65 -0.90 -16.11 6.45
CA THR A 65 -2.22 -16.48 6.96
C THR A 65 -2.18 -16.80 8.44
N PHE A 66 -3.13 -16.26 9.20
CA PHE A 66 -3.25 -16.50 10.63
C PHE A 66 -4.32 -17.56 10.91
N LYS A 67 -3.92 -18.64 11.58
CA LYS A 67 -4.86 -19.63 12.12
C LYS A 67 -5.37 -19.13 13.47
N ALA A 68 -6.34 -18.22 13.44
CA ALA A 68 -6.99 -17.70 14.64
C ALA A 68 -8.49 -17.49 14.40
N SER A 69 -9.26 -17.51 15.48
CA SER A 69 -10.70 -17.24 15.44
C SER A 69 -10.95 -15.74 15.48
N GLY A 70 -11.69 -15.24 14.48
CA GLY A 70 -12.25 -13.90 14.45
C GLY A 70 -13.53 -13.73 15.28
N GLY A 71 -13.98 -14.77 15.99
CA GLY A 71 -15.28 -14.82 16.66
C GLY A 71 -16.41 -15.21 15.70
N ALA A 72 -17.66 -14.93 16.07
CA ALA A 72 -18.84 -15.38 15.31
C ALA A 72 -19.00 -14.73 13.91
N LYS A 73 -18.38 -13.56 13.67
CA LYS A 73 -18.54 -12.80 12.42
C LYS A 73 -17.22 -12.62 11.65
N GLY A 74 -16.11 -13.13 12.19
CA GLY A 74 -14.79 -12.69 11.76
C GLY A 74 -14.50 -11.26 12.23
N ARG A 75 -13.23 -10.86 12.24
CA ARG A 75 -12.82 -9.49 12.57
C ARG A 75 -11.45 -9.16 12.00
N PHE A 76 -11.19 -7.89 11.79
CA PHE A 76 -9.83 -7.40 11.56
C PHE A 76 -9.09 -7.32 12.89
N GLU A 77 -7.85 -7.78 12.89
CA GLU A 77 -6.93 -7.67 14.01
C GLU A 77 -5.65 -6.98 13.57
N ARG A 78 -5.10 -6.13 14.45
CA ARG A 78 -3.84 -5.44 14.15
C ARG A 78 -2.68 -6.43 14.14
N VAL A 79 -1.88 -6.34 13.09
CA VAL A 79 -0.73 -7.23 12.89
C VAL A 79 0.54 -6.40 12.77
N ARG A 80 1.63 -6.92 13.32
CA ARG A 80 2.97 -6.36 13.13
C ARG A 80 3.93 -7.46 12.72
N VAL A 81 4.43 -7.38 11.50
CA VAL A 81 5.45 -8.29 10.97
C VAL A 81 6.83 -7.68 11.24
N ARG A 82 7.77 -8.51 11.70
CA ARG A 82 9.16 -8.14 11.97
C ARG A 82 10.09 -9.24 11.49
N THR A 83 11.33 -8.90 11.24
CA THR A 83 12.40 -9.82 10.85
C THR A 83 13.55 -9.75 11.84
N GLU A 84 14.25 -10.86 12.02
CA GLU A 84 15.51 -10.93 12.76
C GLU A 84 16.72 -10.61 11.86
N LEU A 85 16.54 -10.63 10.54
CA LEU A 85 17.59 -10.31 9.58
C LEU A 85 17.87 -8.81 9.58
N ALA A 86 19.16 -8.45 9.70
CA ALA A 86 19.60 -7.08 9.53
C ALA A 86 19.33 -6.60 8.09
N HIS A 87 18.94 -5.33 7.94
CA HIS A 87 18.70 -4.67 6.64
C HIS A 87 17.56 -5.23 5.80
N ALA A 88 16.67 -6.04 6.38
CA ALA A 88 15.43 -6.46 5.72
C ALA A 88 14.24 -5.68 6.28
N GLU A 89 13.42 -5.14 5.39
CA GLU A 89 12.17 -4.47 5.73
C GLU A 89 11.01 -5.16 5.03
N PHE A 90 9.85 -5.19 5.69
CA PHE A 90 8.63 -5.74 5.12
C PHE A 90 7.59 -4.65 4.99
N LEU A 91 7.02 -4.55 3.79
CA LEU A 91 5.74 -3.90 3.58
C LEU A 91 4.65 -4.91 3.96
N ALA A 92 3.91 -4.60 5.02
CA ALA A 92 2.89 -5.50 5.55
C ALA A 92 1.62 -4.72 5.90
N ALA A 93 0.47 -5.35 5.68
CA ALA A 93 -0.81 -4.77 6.05
C ALA A 93 -0.86 -4.52 7.56
N SER A 94 -1.44 -3.39 7.96
CA SER A 94 -1.55 -3.01 9.37
C SER A 94 -2.55 -3.88 10.14
N GLU A 95 -3.47 -4.52 9.42
CA GLU A 95 -4.50 -5.40 9.95
C GLU A 95 -4.64 -6.66 9.07
N ALA A 96 -4.95 -7.79 9.70
CA ALA A 96 -5.30 -9.03 9.02
C ALA A 96 -6.72 -9.44 9.38
N PHE A 97 -7.45 -9.96 8.40
CA PHE A 97 -8.78 -10.50 8.64
C PHE A 97 -8.67 -11.91 9.23
N LEU A 98 -9.30 -12.11 10.39
CA LEU A 98 -9.49 -13.43 10.99
C LEU A 98 -10.87 -13.96 10.62
N PRO A 99 -10.98 -15.18 10.05
CA PRO A 99 -12.26 -15.75 9.65
C PRO A 99 -13.13 -16.06 10.87
N ALA A 100 -14.43 -16.19 10.64
CA ALA A 100 -15.35 -16.66 11.66
C ALA A 100 -15.02 -18.10 12.07
N VAL A 101 -15.36 -18.47 13.31
CA VAL A 101 -15.34 -19.90 13.70
C VAL A 101 -16.47 -20.58 12.95
N GLU A 102 -16.14 -21.65 12.24
CA GLU A 102 -17.13 -22.59 11.70
C GLU A 102 -17.77 -23.39 12.82
#